data_AF-A0A8J7JL02-F1
#
_entry.id   AF-A0A8J7JL02-F1
#
_cell.length_a   1.000
_cell.length_b   1.000
_cell.length_c   1.000
_cell.angle_alpha   90.00
_cell.angle_beta   90.00
_cell.angle_gamma   90.00
#
_symmetry.space_group_name_H-M   'P 1'
#
loop_
_entity.id
_entity.type
_entity.pdbx_description
1 polymer ?
#
loop_
_entity_poly.entity_id
_entity_poly.type
_entity_poly.pdbx_seq_one_letter_code
_entity_poly.pdbx_strand_id
1 'polypeptide(L)'
;MKLAVPIALITAGALGLFLADLVTPVADAAVVFPEDAGILNVQDFGAIPNDDRDDTAAIQAALDAYPNGMRIIYLPNGTYRVSDTLTWPAGPPNTGQDYKNTILQGQSEDGVILQLPDRAAGFNDPESEKAVIFTGPAPAQRFGNSIRNLTVDTGVGNGGAIGIQFNASNQGSMRHVTVRSGDGQGVAGLDFEFADEVGPLLVKDVTVDGFKHGIQTGYTVNSQTFENVTLRNQTVYGFFNFSQIVNIRNLTSTNAVPAIHNAFGHEQYNPNALGHMTLVNASLNGVGAAAGEPAIINEGTLLARNITTTGYESAIASDATTVAGPTVTEFVSNPVSSLFTSPTHTLGLPVEETPDVPWDDLEDWASVGAFGAIPNDGIDDSAAFQAAIDSGKTTVYLPVGHYDLSDTVLVRNHVRRIIGTEAFVKVPNTVNPGFKIEEGSHPEVIFERMRSWYEDTPTIENASSRTLVLRDTTDVSLNLTGTGDLFLENVATSYLSINGQNVWARQLNVENYGTKIFNNGGQLWILGLKTERGGTIIETQAGGVTELLGGLAYTTTPAPDGTQDYPLFVNNESFVSLSFAEVNYGAPTYRTYIRETRDGVTRNLAGSDLPDYWGMGKNIPLYVGYSDNHDG
;
A
#
# COMPACT_ATOMS: atom_id res chain seq x y z
N MET A 1 51.23 65.24 -2.31
CA MET A 1 49.80 64.87 -2.38
C MET A 1 49.69 63.48 -1.76
N LYS A 2 49.20 63.37 -0.53
CA LYS A 2 49.07 62.11 0.22
C LYS A 2 47.59 61.72 0.34
N LEU A 3 47.38 60.40 0.43
CA LEU A 3 46.21 59.64 0.89
C LEU A 3 45.09 59.34 -0.12
N ALA A 4 45.00 58.07 -0.55
CA ALA A 4 43.93 57.14 -0.14
C ALA A 4 44.26 55.68 -0.53
N VAL A 5 43.79 54.74 0.29
CA VAL A 5 43.73 53.26 0.23
C VAL A 5 42.22 52.90 0.31
N PRO A 6 41.64 51.69 0.06
CA PRO A 6 42.06 50.39 -0.53
C PRO A 6 41.06 49.86 -1.63
N ILE A 7 41.19 48.60 -2.10
CA ILE A 7 40.25 47.47 -1.87
C ILE A 7 40.69 46.24 -2.70
N ALA A 8 40.85 45.11 -2.00
CA ALA A 8 41.09 43.79 -2.58
C ALA A 8 39.77 43.14 -3.01
N LEU A 9 39.76 42.54 -4.20
CA LEU A 9 38.62 41.78 -4.73
C LEU A 9 38.62 40.38 -4.09
N ILE A 10 37.57 40.06 -3.34
CA ILE A 10 37.25 38.69 -2.89
C ILE A 10 36.49 38.01 -4.03
N THR A 11 36.98 36.87 -4.49
CA THR A 11 36.29 35.98 -5.43
C THR A 11 35.13 35.28 -4.72
N ALA A 12 33.91 35.56 -5.18
CA ALA A 12 32.70 34.85 -4.75
C ALA A 12 32.69 33.44 -5.35
N GLY A 13 32.53 32.43 -4.48
CA GLY A 13 32.32 31.04 -4.85
C GLY A 13 30.98 30.83 -5.54
N ALA A 14 30.95 29.89 -6.47
CA ALA A 14 29.79 29.50 -7.25
C ALA A 14 28.65 28.99 -6.35
N LEU A 15 27.50 29.67 -6.38
CA LEU A 15 26.23 29.08 -5.96
C LEU A 15 25.84 28.04 -7.01
N GLY A 16 25.81 26.77 -6.63
CA GLY A 16 25.14 25.73 -7.40
C GLY A 16 23.64 26.02 -7.45
N LEU A 17 23.09 26.21 -8.64
CA LEU A 17 21.65 26.16 -8.85
C LEU A 17 21.19 24.72 -8.63
N PHE A 18 20.39 24.50 -7.59
CA PHE A 18 19.50 23.35 -7.54
C PHE A 18 18.43 23.57 -8.62
N LEU A 19 18.57 22.87 -9.74
CA LEU A 19 17.44 22.63 -10.63
C LEU A 19 16.55 21.62 -9.91
N ALA A 20 15.49 22.12 -9.27
CA ALA A 20 14.35 21.27 -8.98
C ALA A 20 13.77 20.89 -10.34
N ASP A 21 13.86 19.61 -10.71
CA ASP A 21 13.08 19.08 -11.81
C ASP A 21 11.61 19.27 -11.44
N LEU A 22 11.01 20.33 -11.99
CA LEU A 22 9.58 20.51 -11.99
C LEU A 22 9.00 19.39 -12.84
N VAL A 23 8.68 18.27 -12.19
CA VAL A 23 7.76 17.27 -12.74
C VAL A 23 6.50 18.04 -13.07
N THR A 24 6.24 18.23 -14.36
CA THR A 24 4.94 18.73 -14.80
C THR A 24 3.95 17.62 -14.46
N PRO A 25 2.89 17.89 -13.70
CA PRO A 25 1.86 16.89 -13.46
C PRO A 25 1.33 16.51 -14.84
N VAL A 26 1.54 15.25 -15.22
CA VAL A 26 0.77 14.66 -16.31
C VAL A 26 -0.68 14.81 -15.84
N ALA A 27 -1.49 15.55 -16.60
CA ALA A 27 -2.91 15.61 -16.31
C ALA A 27 -3.41 14.17 -16.23
N ASP A 28 -3.94 13.79 -15.06
CA ASP A 28 -4.39 12.42 -14.84
C ASP A 28 -5.39 12.07 -15.94
N ALA A 29 -5.12 10.98 -16.66
CA ALA A 29 -5.92 10.61 -17.82
C ALA A 29 -7.32 10.23 -17.33
N ALA A 30 -8.35 10.83 -17.92
CA ALA A 30 -9.73 10.52 -17.54
C ALA A 30 -9.99 9.01 -17.68
N VAL A 31 -10.31 8.35 -16.57
CA VAL A 31 -10.55 6.91 -16.57
C VAL A 31 -11.94 6.65 -17.12
N VAL A 32 -11.97 6.03 -18.30
CA VAL A 32 -13.18 5.64 -19.02
C VAL A 32 -13.17 4.13 -19.27
N PHE A 33 -14.36 3.53 -19.31
CA PHE A 33 -14.54 2.09 -19.50
C PHE A 33 -15.39 1.81 -20.76
N PRO A 34 -15.20 0.66 -21.42
CA PRO A 34 -16.13 0.15 -22.40
C PRO A 34 -17.54 -0.06 -21.83
N GLU A 35 -18.57 0.08 -22.67
CA GLU A 35 -19.99 -0.04 -22.26
C GLU A 35 -20.34 -1.43 -21.69
N ASP A 36 -19.73 -2.49 -22.24
CA ASP A 36 -19.94 -3.89 -21.81
C ASP A 36 -19.10 -4.30 -20.60
N ALA A 37 -18.33 -3.39 -20.00
CA ALA A 37 -17.41 -3.72 -18.91
C ALA A 37 -18.13 -4.03 -17.57
N GLY A 38 -19.43 -3.75 -17.46
CA GLY A 38 -20.23 -4.08 -16.27
C GLY A 38 -20.01 -3.13 -15.08
N ILE A 39 -19.61 -1.90 -15.37
CA ILE A 39 -19.47 -0.79 -14.42
C ILE A 39 -20.84 -0.24 -14.05
N LEU A 40 -21.03 0.19 -12.79
CA LEU A 40 -22.28 0.82 -12.34
C LEU A 40 -22.11 2.33 -12.31
N ASN A 41 -22.69 3.04 -13.28
CA ASN A 41 -22.67 4.50 -13.30
C ASN A 41 -23.73 5.06 -12.34
N VAL A 42 -23.33 5.91 -11.40
CA VAL A 42 -24.26 6.53 -10.42
C VAL A 42 -25.38 7.34 -11.06
N GLN A 43 -25.19 7.83 -12.30
CA GLN A 43 -26.23 8.53 -13.04
C GLN A 43 -27.42 7.64 -13.42
N ASP A 44 -27.19 6.34 -13.61
CA ASP A 44 -28.26 5.36 -13.87
C ASP A 44 -29.13 5.11 -12.62
N PHE A 45 -28.61 5.48 -11.44
CA PHE A 45 -29.31 5.45 -10.16
C PHE A 45 -29.94 6.81 -9.80
N GLY A 46 -29.82 7.80 -10.68
CA GLY A 46 -30.44 9.12 -10.55
C GLY A 46 -29.56 10.20 -9.92
N ALA A 47 -28.26 9.97 -9.75
CA ALA A 47 -27.33 11.02 -9.33
C ALA A 47 -27.12 12.02 -10.47
N ILE A 48 -27.21 13.32 -10.19
CA ILE A 48 -27.09 14.38 -11.19
C ILE A 48 -26.05 15.39 -10.70
N PRO A 49 -24.79 15.29 -11.15
CA PRO A 49 -23.77 16.21 -10.67
C PRO A 49 -24.07 17.66 -11.08
N ASN A 50 -23.63 18.59 -10.24
CA ASN A 50 -23.72 20.04 -10.45
C ASN A 50 -25.15 20.62 -10.48
N ASP A 51 -26.18 19.90 -9.99
CA ASP A 51 -27.57 20.40 -9.95
C ASP A 51 -27.99 21.00 -8.59
N ASP A 52 -27.04 21.07 -7.64
CA ASP A 52 -27.21 21.49 -6.25
C ASP A 52 -28.18 20.66 -5.41
N ARG A 53 -28.67 19.53 -5.92
CA ARG A 53 -29.48 18.58 -5.16
C ARG A 53 -28.61 17.54 -4.49
N ASP A 54 -29.22 16.86 -3.53
CA ASP A 54 -28.61 15.80 -2.76
C ASP A 54 -28.60 14.48 -3.55
N ASP A 55 -27.40 13.98 -3.84
CA ASP A 55 -27.14 12.73 -4.57
C ASP A 55 -26.92 11.53 -3.65
N THR A 56 -26.96 11.72 -2.31
CA THR A 56 -26.60 10.67 -1.34
C THR A 56 -27.38 9.39 -1.58
N ALA A 57 -28.70 9.48 -1.74
CA ALA A 57 -29.57 8.32 -1.93
C ALA A 57 -29.30 7.59 -3.26
N ALA A 58 -28.96 8.32 -4.32
CA ALA A 58 -28.67 7.72 -5.63
C ALA A 58 -27.31 7.01 -5.62
N ILE A 59 -26.28 7.64 -5.05
CA ILE A 59 -24.96 7.02 -4.92
C ILE A 59 -25.02 5.82 -3.98
N GLN A 60 -25.73 5.92 -2.86
CA GLN A 60 -25.94 4.80 -1.95
C GLN A 60 -26.69 3.64 -2.63
N ALA A 61 -27.69 3.93 -3.45
CA ALA A 61 -28.38 2.89 -4.21
C ALA A 61 -27.45 2.14 -5.19
N ALA A 62 -26.47 2.84 -5.78
CA ALA A 62 -25.45 2.21 -6.62
C ALA A 62 -24.51 1.31 -5.80
N LEU A 63 -24.06 1.78 -4.63
CA LEU A 63 -23.25 1.00 -3.68
C LEU A 63 -23.98 -0.28 -3.22
N ASP A 64 -25.27 -0.15 -2.92
CA ASP A 64 -26.10 -1.24 -2.40
C ASP A 64 -26.56 -2.24 -3.47
N ALA A 65 -26.34 -1.96 -4.75
CA ALA A 65 -26.86 -2.77 -5.85
C ALA A 65 -26.26 -4.18 -5.90
N TYR A 66 -24.97 -4.32 -5.54
CA TYR A 66 -24.25 -5.60 -5.56
C TYR A 66 -23.34 -5.75 -4.34
N PRO A 67 -23.90 -6.00 -3.15
CA PRO A 67 -23.11 -6.25 -1.94
C PRO A 67 -22.12 -7.40 -2.16
N ASN A 68 -20.82 -7.14 -1.90
CA ASN A 68 -19.75 -8.12 -2.15
C ASN A 68 -19.71 -8.61 -3.61
N GLY A 69 -20.15 -7.77 -4.54
CA GLY A 69 -20.31 -8.13 -5.93
C GLY A 69 -19.06 -7.96 -6.78
N MET A 70 -17.94 -7.49 -6.23
CA MET A 70 -16.75 -7.13 -7.01
C MET A 70 -17.12 -6.10 -8.09
N ARG A 71 -17.72 -4.99 -7.67
CA ARG A 71 -18.25 -3.98 -8.60
C ARG A 71 -17.57 -2.64 -8.43
N ILE A 72 -17.31 -2.01 -9.56
CA ILE A 72 -16.90 -0.61 -9.66
C ILE A 72 -18.16 0.25 -9.74
N ILE A 73 -18.33 1.10 -8.74
CA ILE A 73 -19.31 2.18 -8.69
C ILE A 73 -18.62 3.43 -9.25
N TYR A 74 -19.06 3.87 -10.41
CA TYR A 74 -18.39 4.87 -11.21
C TYR A 74 -19.09 6.22 -11.18
N LEU A 75 -18.30 7.27 -10.96
CA LEU A 75 -18.75 8.65 -10.99
C LEU A 75 -18.12 9.38 -12.18
N PRO A 76 -18.92 9.76 -13.19
CA PRO A 76 -18.49 10.74 -14.19
C PRO A 76 -18.11 12.07 -13.53
N ASN A 77 -17.26 12.86 -14.19
CA ASN A 77 -16.83 14.17 -13.69
C ASN A 77 -18.02 15.08 -13.33
N GLY A 78 -17.94 15.69 -12.16
CA GLY A 78 -18.87 16.65 -11.62
C GLY A 78 -18.88 16.68 -10.09
N THR A 79 -19.58 17.67 -9.53
CA THR A 79 -19.75 17.82 -8.09
C THR A 79 -21.07 17.18 -7.66
N TYR A 80 -20.99 16.17 -6.82
CA TYR A 80 -22.13 15.46 -6.24
C TYR A 80 -22.32 15.91 -4.80
N ARG A 81 -23.50 16.41 -4.42
CA ARG A 81 -23.73 16.79 -3.01
C ARG A 81 -24.13 15.57 -2.21
N VAL A 82 -23.44 15.31 -1.10
CA VAL A 82 -23.76 14.24 -0.17
C VAL A 82 -24.05 14.83 1.20
N SER A 83 -25.24 14.63 1.76
CA SER A 83 -25.63 15.17 3.07
C SER A 83 -25.56 14.16 4.21
N ASP A 84 -25.26 12.91 3.90
CA ASP A 84 -25.10 11.80 4.85
C ASP A 84 -23.91 10.91 4.45
N THR A 85 -23.55 9.97 5.32
CA THR A 85 -22.47 9.01 5.11
C THR A 85 -22.79 8.04 3.98
N LEU A 86 -21.92 7.97 2.97
CA LEU A 86 -21.91 6.87 2.01
C LEU A 86 -21.26 5.65 2.64
N THR A 87 -21.98 4.54 2.67
CA THR A 87 -21.59 3.33 3.40
C THR A 87 -21.45 2.14 2.47
N TRP A 88 -20.38 1.36 2.63
CA TRP A 88 -20.22 0.10 1.91
C TRP A 88 -21.35 -0.84 2.32
N PRO A 89 -21.87 -1.66 1.41
CA PRO A 89 -23.02 -2.48 1.71
C PRO A 89 -22.68 -3.53 2.78
N ALA A 90 -23.47 -3.56 3.85
CA ALA A 90 -23.31 -4.53 4.93
C ALA A 90 -23.52 -5.99 4.48
N GLY A 91 -24.07 -6.24 3.29
CA GLY A 91 -24.32 -7.60 2.79
C GLY A 91 -25.12 -8.47 3.79
N PRO A 92 -25.02 -9.80 3.67
CA PRO A 92 -25.60 -10.71 4.66
C PRO A 92 -24.80 -10.68 5.98
N PRO A 93 -25.41 -10.30 7.12
CA PRO A 93 -24.70 -10.18 8.39
C PRO A 93 -24.16 -11.53 8.88
N ASN A 94 -23.03 -11.52 9.59
CA ASN A 94 -22.37 -12.69 10.20
C ASN A 94 -21.93 -13.79 9.22
N THR A 95 -21.80 -13.47 7.93
CA THR A 95 -21.31 -14.42 6.91
C THR A 95 -19.86 -14.17 6.51
N GLY A 96 -19.25 -13.10 7.03
CA GLY A 96 -17.99 -12.57 6.52
C GLY A 96 -18.11 -12.16 5.06
N GLN A 97 -19.29 -11.75 4.58
CA GLN A 97 -19.53 -11.18 3.24
C GLN A 97 -19.92 -9.70 3.32
N ASP A 98 -19.91 -9.13 4.52
CA ASP A 98 -20.28 -7.77 4.83
C ASP A 98 -19.15 -6.78 4.50
N TYR A 99 -19.51 -5.60 3.99
CA TYR A 99 -18.63 -4.45 3.79
C TYR A 99 -17.35 -4.75 3.00
N LYS A 100 -17.44 -5.50 1.90
CA LYS A 100 -16.26 -5.89 1.12
C LYS A 100 -16.51 -5.88 -0.39
N ASN A 101 -15.46 -5.99 -1.19
CA ASN A 101 -15.46 -6.12 -2.65
C ASN A 101 -16.32 -5.05 -3.34
N THR A 102 -16.26 -3.82 -2.84
CA THR A 102 -16.95 -2.66 -3.41
C THR A 102 -15.93 -1.58 -3.67
N ILE A 103 -15.90 -1.10 -4.91
CA ILE A 103 -14.92 -0.15 -5.40
C ILE A 103 -15.65 1.13 -5.79
N LEU A 104 -15.25 2.26 -5.20
CA LEU A 104 -15.72 3.59 -5.62
C LEU A 104 -14.67 4.23 -6.51
N GLN A 105 -15.02 4.60 -7.74
CA GLN A 105 -14.07 5.16 -8.69
C GLN A 105 -14.63 6.36 -9.43
N GLY A 106 -13.96 7.51 -9.32
CA GLY A 106 -14.24 8.65 -10.16
C GLY A 106 -13.59 8.54 -11.54
N GLN A 107 -14.09 9.34 -12.47
CA GLN A 107 -13.48 9.52 -13.78
C GLN A 107 -12.11 10.23 -13.67
N SER A 108 -11.92 11.14 -12.72
CA SER A 108 -10.64 11.79 -12.43
C SER A 108 -10.64 12.39 -11.03
N GLU A 109 -9.46 12.46 -10.39
CA GLU A 109 -9.29 13.00 -9.03
C GLU A 109 -9.85 14.43 -8.89
N ASP A 110 -9.46 15.33 -9.80
CA ASP A 110 -9.88 16.73 -9.78
C ASP A 110 -11.30 16.96 -10.32
N GLY A 111 -11.79 16.05 -11.17
CA GLY A 111 -13.06 16.21 -11.87
C GLY A 111 -14.26 15.67 -11.10
N VAL A 112 -14.09 14.74 -10.17
CA VAL A 112 -15.16 14.17 -9.34
C VAL A 112 -15.03 14.69 -7.92
N ILE A 113 -16.06 15.41 -7.45
CA ILE A 113 -16.09 15.97 -6.09
C ILE A 113 -17.33 15.44 -5.35
N LEU A 114 -17.10 14.66 -4.29
CA LEU A 114 -18.12 14.34 -3.29
C LEU A 114 -18.12 15.47 -2.25
N GLN A 115 -19.14 16.33 -2.30
CA GLN A 115 -19.21 17.56 -1.51
C GLN A 115 -20.24 17.45 -0.38
N LEU A 116 -19.76 17.50 0.86
CA LEU A 116 -20.60 17.74 2.03
C LEU A 116 -21.06 19.21 2.03
N PRO A 117 -22.36 19.52 2.23
CA PRO A 117 -22.82 20.89 2.40
C PRO A 117 -22.18 21.59 3.60
N ASP A 118 -22.02 22.91 3.51
CA ASP A 118 -21.58 23.72 4.67
C ASP A 118 -22.56 23.56 5.84
N ARG A 119 -22.02 23.41 7.05
CA ARG A 119 -22.80 23.22 8.28
C ARG A 119 -23.83 22.09 8.14
N ALA A 120 -23.44 21.00 7.50
CA ALA A 120 -24.25 19.81 7.30
C ALA A 120 -24.71 19.25 8.65
N ALA A 121 -26.00 18.89 8.72
CA ALA A 121 -26.60 18.36 9.93
C ALA A 121 -25.91 17.05 10.34
N GLY A 122 -25.44 16.98 11.58
CA GLY A 122 -24.76 15.78 12.12
C GLY A 122 -23.27 15.71 11.83
N PHE A 123 -22.69 16.70 11.15
CA PHE A 123 -21.24 16.80 10.91
C PHE A 123 -20.60 18.02 11.59
N ASN A 124 -21.38 18.82 12.31
CA ASN A 124 -20.94 20.10 12.88
C ASN A 124 -20.38 20.01 14.31
N ASP A 125 -20.54 18.86 14.98
CA ASP A 125 -20.16 18.67 16.39
C ASP A 125 -18.88 17.81 16.51
N PRO A 126 -17.74 18.37 16.94
CA PRO A 126 -16.50 17.62 17.10
C PRO A 126 -16.57 16.52 18.18
N GLU A 127 -17.57 16.53 19.06
CA GLU A 127 -17.77 15.47 20.06
C GLU A 127 -18.67 14.33 19.53
N SER A 128 -19.19 14.47 18.32
CA SER A 128 -20.00 13.47 17.61
C SER A 128 -19.51 13.35 16.17
N GLU A 129 -18.35 12.72 16.03
CA GLU A 129 -17.64 12.56 14.77
C GLU A 129 -18.43 11.70 13.77
N LYS A 130 -18.35 12.05 12.49
CA LYS A 130 -19.08 11.34 11.42
C LYS A 130 -18.32 11.40 10.11
N ALA A 131 -18.12 10.24 9.48
CA ALA A 131 -17.44 10.13 8.20
C ALA A 131 -18.36 10.45 7.02
N VAL A 132 -17.84 11.09 5.98
CA VAL A 132 -18.54 11.22 4.69
C VAL A 132 -18.58 9.86 3.98
N ILE A 133 -17.52 9.06 4.11
CA ILE A 133 -17.38 7.73 3.52
C ILE A 133 -16.97 6.74 4.62
N PHE A 134 -17.72 5.65 4.75
CA PHE A 134 -17.46 4.57 5.72
C PHE A 134 -17.44 3.20 5.03
N THR A 135 -16.28 2.55 5.01
CA THR A 135 -16.10 1.30 4.24
C THR A 135 -16.29 0.02 5.04
N GLY A 136 -16.70 0.15 6.30
CA GLY A 136 -17.11 -0.97 7.15
C GLY A 136 -16.30 -1.08 8.45
N PRO A 137 -16.90 -1.66 9.51
CA PRO A 137 -16.26 -1.83 10.80
C PRO A 137 -15.26 -2.99 10.79
N ALA A 138 -14.62 -3.27 11.93
CA ALA A 138 -14.00 -4.58 12.21
C ALA A 138 -14.97 -5.75 11.89
N PRO A 139 -14.47 -6.98 11.65
CA PRO A 139 -13.07 -7.45 11.72
C PRO A 139 -12.31 -7.33 10.38
N ALA A 140 -11.11 -7.93 10.30
CA ALA A 140 -10.18 -7.94 9.15
C ALA A 140 -10.72 -8.50 7.82
N GLN A 141 -12.00 -8.87 7.68
CA GLN A 141 -12.50 -9.51 6.46
C GLN A 141 -13.09 -8.51 5.46
N ARG A 142 -12.48 -7.32 5.32
CA ARG A 142 -12.91 -6.24 4.40
C ARG A 142 -12.18 -6.27 3.06
N PHE A 143 -12.11 -7.44 2.45
CA PHE A 143 -11.32 -7.67 1.24
C PHE A 143 -11.81 -6.86 0.03
N GLY A 144 -10.88 -6.41 -0.82
CA GLY A 144 -11.17 -5.82 -2.12
C GLY A 144 -11.80 -4.43 -2.11
N ASN A 145 -11.97 -3.80 -0.95
CA ASN A 145 -12.47 -2.43 -0.91
C ASN A 145 -11.44 -1.47 -1.51
N SER A 146 -11.91 -0.56 -2.38
CA SER A 146 -11.04 0.48 -2.94
C SER A 146 -11.77 1.79 -3.19
N ILE A 147 -11.03 2.89 -3.14
CA ILE A 147 -11.47 4.25 -3.52
C ILE A 147 -10.43 4.83 -4.48
N ARG A 148 -10.86 5.28 -5.65
CA ARG A 148 -9.95 5.70 -6.73
C ARG A 148 -10.41 6.99 -7.39
N ASN A 149 -9.47 7.87 -7.73
CA ASN A 149 -9.64 8.97 -8.69
C ASN A 149 -10.80 9.92 -8.34
N LEU A 150 -10.88 10.42 -7.10
CA LEU A 150 -11.92 11.37 -6.71
C LEU A 150 -11.47 12.29 -5.57
N THR A 151 -12.21 13.37 -5.38
CA THR A 151 -12.07 14.29 -4.25
C THR A 151 -13.23 14.14 -3.27
N VAL A 152 -12.93 14.11 -1.97
CA VAL A 152 -13.90 14.26 -0.87
C VAL A 152 -13.71 15.63 -0.21
N ASP A 153 -14.74 16.46 -0.23
CA ASP A 153 -14.73 17.82 0.32
C ASP A 153 -15.74 17.93 1.46
N THR A 154 -15.27 18.18 2.68
CA THR A 154 -16.13 18.27 3.87
C THR A 154 -16.74 19.66 4.09
N GLY A 155 -16.57 20.62 3.17
CA GLY A 155 -17.14 21.96 3.28
C GLY A 155 -16.66 22.76 4.51
N VAL A 156 -17.43 23.78 4.90
CA VAL A 156 -17.13 24.70 6.01
C VAL A 156 -18.12 24.51 7.17
N GLY A 157 -17.66 24.66 8.41
CA GLY A 157 -18.47 24.59 9.62
C GLY A 157 -18.86 23.17 10.02
N ASN A 158 -18.15 22.17 9.50
CA ASN A 158 -18.36 20.74 9.75
C ASN A 158 -17.25 20.19 10.67
N GLY A 159 -17.17 20.72 11.89
CA GLY A 159 -16.10 20.41 12.85
C GLY A 159 -16.11 18.97 13.38
N GLY A 160 -17.18 18.21 13.17
CA GLY A 160 -17.30 16.77 13.45
C GLY A 160 -17.07 15.88 12.22
N ALA A 161 -16.77 16.45 11.06
CA ALA A 161 -16.59 15.64 9.85
C ALA A 161 -15.25 14.90 9.85
N ILE A 162 -15.34 13.61 9.52
CA ILE A 162 -14.22 12.79 9.04
C ILE A 162 -14.39 12.67 7.52
N GLY A 163 -13.31 12.80 6.76
CA GLY A 163 -13.37 12.61 5.31
C GLY A 163 -13.73 11.15 4.99
N ILE A 164 -12.83 10.23 5.34
CA ILE A 164 -12.98 8.81 5.03
C ILE A 164 -12.56 7.94 6.21
N GLN A 165 -13.45 7.03 6.62
CA GLN A 165 -13.13 5.86 7.44
C GLN A 165 -12.90 4.66 6.52
N PHE A 166 -11.62 4.35 6.26
CA PHE A 166 -11.21 3.33 5.29
C PHE A 166 -10.73 2.05 5.96
N ASN A 167 -11.44 0.97 5.69
CA ASN A 167 -11.07 -0.39 6.03
C ASN A 167 -11.05 -1.28 4.78
N ALA A 168 -9.89 -1.90 4.59
CA ALA A 168 -9.70 -3.00 3.67
C ALA A 168 -8.70 -4.00 4.24
N SER A 169 -8.65 -5.21 3.69
CA SER A 169 -7.72 -6.25 4.13
C SER A 169 -7.34 -7.17 2.98
N ASN A 170 -6.23 -7.88 3.13
CA ASN A 170 -5.58 -8.74 2.12
C ASN A 170 -5.16 -7.98 0.85
N GLN A 171 -6.14 -7.51 0.10
CA GLN A 171 -6.02 -6.59 -1.02
C GLN A 171 -7.07 -5.49 -0.85
N GLY A 172 -6.66 -4.24 -0.97
CA GLY A 172 -7.54 -3.09 -0.95
C GLY A 172 -6.77 -1.79 -0.91
N SER A 173 -7.27 -0.76 -1.60
CA SER A 173 -6.48 0.43 -1.85
C SER A 173 -7.24 1.75 -1.90
N MET A 174 -6.54 2.83 -1.57
CA MET A 174 -6.91 4.19 -1.94
C MET A 174 -5.86 4.74 -2.89
N ARG A 175 -6.27 5.23 -4.08
CA ARG A 175 -5.35 5.72 -5.13
C ARG A 175 -5.86 6.99 -5.80
N HIS A 176 -5.01 8.01 -5.94
CA HIS A 176 -5.37 9.29 -6.59
C HIS A 176 -6.62 9.90 -5.95
N VAL A 177 -6.52 10.16 -4.64
CA VAL A 177 -7.63 10.71 -3.85
C VAL A 177 -7.18 11.96 -3.13
N THR A 178 -7.98 13.03 -3.24
CA THR A 178 -7.84 14.22 -2.41
C THR A 178 -8.96 14.25 -1.37
N VAL A 179 -8.59 14.44 -0.10
CA VAL A 179 -9.54 14.68 0.99
C VAL A 179 -9.28 16.06 1.55
N ARG A 180 -10.27 16.95 1.55
CA ARG A 180 -10.09 18.32 2.00
C ARG A 180 -11.21 18.83 2.90
N SER A 181 -10.84 19.69 3.84
CA SER A 181 -11.74 20.40 4.72
C SER A 181 -11.73 21.89 4.38
N GLY A 182 -12.88 22.47 4.02
CA GLY A 182 -12.97 23.83 3.50
C GLY A 182 -12.51 24.93 4.47
N ASP A 183 -12.56 24.68 5.78
CA ASP A 183 -12.06 25.57 6.83
C ASP A 183 -10.99 24.93 7.74
N GLY A 184 -10.57 23.71 7.40
CA GLY A 184 -9.60 22.93 8.16
C GLY A 184 -10.07 22.44 9.52
N GLN A 185 -11.36 22.57 9.87
CA GLN A 185 -11.86 22.25 11.23
C GLN A 185 -12.35 20.82 11.41
N GLY A 186 -12.42 20.01 10.35
CA GLY A 186 -12.80 18.59 10.44
C GLY A 186 -11.88 17.79 11.37
N VAL A 187 -12.34 16.62 11.81
CA VAL A 187 -11.60 15.77 12.76
C VAL A 187 -10.38 15.14 12.08
N ALA A 188 -10.62 14.30 11.09
CA ALA A 188 -9.58 13.58 10.37
C ALA A 188 -9.87 13.54 8.87
N GLY A 189 -8.85 13.68 8.03
CA GLY A 189 -9.00 13.42 6.60
C GLY A 189 -9.21 11.94 6.35
N LEU A 190 -8.24 11.13 6.78
CA LEU A 190 -8.34 9.68 6.80
C LEU A 190 -8.30 9.15 8.23
N ASP A 191 -9.26 8.32 8.57
CA ASP A 191 -9.39 7.69 9.87
C ASP A 191 -9.31 6.16 9.73
N PHE A 192 -8.30 5.60 10.36
CA PHE A 192 -8.08 4.16 10.54
C PHE A 192 -8.09 3.77 12.02
N GLU A 193 -8.38 4.72 12.94
CA GLU A 193 -8.49 4.51 14.38
C GLU A 193 -9.92 4.10 14.81
N PHE A 194 -10.90 4.19 13.92
CA PHE A 194 -12.30 3.87 14.26
C PHE A 194 -12.58 2.40 14.60
N ALA A 195 -11.70 1.46 14.20
CA ALA A 195 -11.88 0.03 14.43
C ALA A 195 -10.54 -0.70 14.52
N ASP A 196 -10.48 -1.78 15.30
CA ASP A 196 -9.36 -2.71 15.28
C ASP A 196 -9.37 -3.54 13.99
N GLU A 197 -8.26 -4.24 13.72
CA GLU A 197 -8.12 -5.14 12.57
C GLU A 197 -8.24 -4.45 11.19
N VAL A 198 -7.91 -3.17 11.06
CA VAL A 198 -7.89 -2.48 9.77
C VAL A 198 -6.60 -2.79 9.00
N GLY A 199 -6.70 -3.32 7.78
CA GLY A 199 -5.55 -3.72 6.96
C GLY A 199 -5.41 -5.23 6.76
N PRO A 200 -4.39 -5.69 6.01
CA PRO A 200 -3.44 -4.86 5.29
C PRO A 200 -4.04 -4.18 4.05
N LEU A 201 -3.60 -2.96 3.79
CA LEU A 201 -4.10 -2.11 2.70
C LEU A 201 -3.01 -1.13 2.21
N LEU A 202 -3.23 -0.57 1.01
CA LEU A 202 -2.35 0.42 0.39
C LEU A 202 -3.05 1.77 0.23
N VAL A 203 -2.46 2.85 0.72
CA VAL A 203 -2.84 4.23 0.40
C VAL A 203 -1.71 4.82 -0.43
N LYS A 204 -1.99 5.15 -1.69
CA LYS A 204 -0.98 5.64 -2.62
C LYS A 204 -1.45 6.88 -3.38
N ASP A 205 -0.60 7.88 -3.54
CA ASP A 205 -0.91 9.11 -4.28
C ASP A 205 -2.15 9.81 -3.70
N VAL A 206 -2.09 10.16 -2.40
CA VAL A 206 -3.22 10.76 -1.66
C VAL A 206 -2.83 12.09 -1.04
N THR A 207 -3.71 13.07 -1.18
CA THR A 207 -3.56 14.39 -0.56
C THR A 207 -4.62 14.61 0.53
N VAL A 208 -4.19 15.09 1.70
CA VAL A 208 -5.08 15.57 2.75
C VAL A 208 -4.80 17.04 3.06
N ASP A 209 -5.83 17.88 2.92
CA ASP A 209 -5.76 19.34 3.14
C ASP A 209 -6.75 19.80 4.22
N GLY A 210 -6.23 20.33 5.33
CA GLY A 210 -7.03 20.71 6.50
C GLY A 210 -7.12 19.61 7.55
N PHE A 211 -8.17 19.65 8.39
CA PHE A 211 -8.46 18.75 9.51
C PHE A 211 -7.58 18.94 10.76
N LYS A 212 -7.98 18.37 11.90
CA LYS A 212 -7.10 18.24 13.08
C LYS A 212 -5.97 17.27 12.78
N HIS A 213 -6.32 16.08 12.29
CA HIS A 213 -5.38 15.06 11.83
C HIS A 213 -5.50 14.87 10.33
N GLY A 214 -4.37 14.80 9.63
CA GLY A 214 -4.38 14.46 8.21
C GLY A 214 -4.76 12.99 8.05
N ILE A 215 -3.96 12.14 8.71
CA ILE A 215 -4.19 10.71 8.84
C ILE A 215 -4.10 10.34 10.32
N GLN A 216 -5.05 9.55 10.81
CA GLN A 216 -4.96 8.90 12.12
C GLN A 216 -5.11 7.38 11.99
N THR A 217 -4.29 6.64 12.73
CA THR A 217 -4.25 5.17 12.73
C THR A 217 -4.25 4.66 14.17
N GLY A 218 -4.88 3.52 14.44
CA GLY A 218 -5.12 3.05 15.80
C GLY A 218 -5.16 1.53 15.96
N TYR A 219 -4.99 1.06 17.19
CA TYR A 219 -4.91 -0.36 17.60
C TYR A 219 -3.62 -1.07 17.21
N THR A 220 -3.49 -2.36 17.52
CA THR A 220 -2.23 -3.13 17.38
C THR A 220 -2.32 -4.26 16.37
N VAL A 221 -3.52 -4.48 15.83
CA VAL A 221 -3.81 -5.61 14.95
C VAL A 221 -3.88 -5.07 13.52
N ASN A 222 -3.23 -5.77 12.60
CA ASN A 222 -3.02 -5.42 11.18
C ASN A 222 -1.93 -4.36 10.94
N SER A 223 -1.75 -3.99 9.68
CA SER A 223 -0.71 -3.06 9.23
C SER A 223 -1.22 -2.24 8.05
N GLN A 224 -0.78 -1.00 7.87
CA GLN A 224 -1.11 -0.19 6.69
C GLN A 224 0.15 0.27 5.95
N THR A 225 0.06 0.37 4.63
CA THR A 225 1.15 0.85 3.78
C THR A 225 0.74 2.15 3.10
N PHE A 226 1.59 3.17 3.20
CA PHE A 226 1.36 4.51 2.65
C PHE A 226 2.51 4.88 1.72
N GLU A 227 2.20 5.38 0.53
CA GLU A 227 3.21 5.82 -0.42
C GLU A 227 2.76 7.09 -1.15
N ASN A 228 3.66 8.06 -1.35
CA ASN A 228 3.35 9.31 -2.05
C ASN A 228 2.15 10.05 -1.41
N VAL A 229 2.23 10.30 -0.11
CA VAL A 229 1.18 11.00 0.65
C VAL A 229 1.57 12.46 0.86
N THR A 230 0.62 13.38 0.63
CA THR A 230 0.79 14.81 0.91
C THR A 230 -0.17 15.26 2.01
N LEU A 231 0.35 15.82 3.10
CA LEU A 231 -0.42 16.31 4.24
C LEU A 231 -0.14 17.80 4.43
N ARG A 232 -1.18 18.64 4.43
CA ARG A 232 -1.02 20.07 4.67
C ARG A 232 -2.18 20.69 5.43
N ASN A 233 -1.87 21.77 6.17
CA ASN A 233 -2.85 22.58 6.91
C ASN A 233 -3.59 21.85 8.03
N GLN A 234 -2.98 20.82 8.62
CA GLN A 234 -3.48 20.19 9.84
C GLN A 234 -3.31 21.09 11.07
N THR A 235 -4.22 20.97 12.03
CA THR A 235 -4.22 21.80 13.26
C THR A 235 -3.73 21.08 14.52
N VAL A 236 -3.50 19.75 14.46
CA VAL A 236 -2.94 18.96 15.57
C VAL A 236 -1.73 18.15 15.11
N TYR A 237 -1.88 17.23 14.16
CA TYR A 237 -0.77 16.46 13.56
C TYR A 237 -1.01 16.20 12.08
N GLY A 238 0.06 16.16 11.28
CA GLY A 238 -0.02 15.63 9.92
C GLY A 238 -0.48 14.17 9.95
N PHE A 239 0.35 13.31 10.51
CA PHE A 239 0.11 11.88 10.69
C PHE A 239 0.14 11.53 12.19
N PHE A 240 -0.95 10.94 12.70
CA PHE A 240 -1.03 10.42 14.06
C PHE A 240 -1.10 8.89 14.01
N ASN A 241 -0.09 8.22 14.59
CA ASN A 241 -0.10 6.77 14.76
C ASN A 241 -0.27 6.42 16.23
N PHE A 242 -1.25 5.57 16.52
CA PHE A 242 -1.51 5.01 17.83
C PHE A 242 -1.42 3.48 17.77
N SER A 243 -0.24 2.94 18.10
CA SER A 243 0.04 1.50 18.24
C SER A 243 0.01 0.64 16.96
N GLN A 244 -0.34 1.19 15.79
CA GLN A 244 -0.39 0.41 14.54
C GLN A 244 0.99 0.14 13.96
N ILE A 245 1.03 -0.86 13.08
CA ILE A 245 2.16 -1.12 12.19
C ILE A 245 1.94 -0.31 10.90
N VAL A 246 2.70 0.76 10.72
CA VAL A 246 2.58 1.64 9.56
C VAL A 246 3.90 1.72 8.79
N ASN A 247 3.81 1.56 7.47
CA ASN A 247 4.96 1.54 6.57
C ASN A 247 4.76 2.66 5.55
N ILE A 248 5.62 3.69 5.59
CA ILE A 248 5.41 4.95 4.89
C ILE A 248 6.60 5.23 3.99
N ARG A 249 6.34 5.50 2.70
CA ARG A 249 7.35 6.05 1.78
C ARG A 249 6.90 7.34 1.11
N ASN A 250 7.83 8.27 0.92
CA ASN A 250 7.61 9.51 0.18
C ASN A 250 6.47 10.37 0.77
N LEU A 251 6.56 10.64 2.08
CA LEU A 251 5.63 11.53 2.78
C LEU A 251 6.08 12.99 2.61
N THR A 252 5.17 13.84 2.13
CA THR A 252 5.34 15.30 2.15
C THR A 252 4.39 15.91 3.16
N SER A 253 4.92 16.67 4.11
CA SER A 253 4.12 17.40 5.11
C SER A 253 4.45 18.89 5.06
N THR A 254 3.43 19.75 5.07
CA THR A 254 3.59 21.21 5.26
C THR A 254 2.62 21.72 6.30
N ASN A 255 3.09 21.94 7.53
CA ASN A 255 2.21 22.11 8.69
C ASN A 255 2.76 23.09 9.73
N ALA A 256 1.84 23.74 10.46
CA ALA A 256 2.19 24.58 11.61
C ALA A 256 2.29 23.81 12.94
N VAL A 257 2.18 22.49 12.85
CA VAL A 257 2.18 21.50 13.92
C VAL A 257 3.15 20.36 13.55
N PRO A 258 3.49 19.43 14.47
CA PRO A 258 4.34 18.30 14.13
C PRO A 258 3.79 17.52 12.93
N ALA A 259 4.69 17.12 12.03
CA ALA A 259 4.31 16.40 10.84
C ALA A 259 3.88 14.97 11.17
N ILE A 260 4.52 14.34 12.14
CA ILE A 260 4.22 12.98 12.59
C ILE A 260 4.24 12.93 14.12
N HIS A 261 3.28 12.23 14.69
CA HIS A 261 3.33 11.75 16.06
C HIS A 261 3.08 10.23 16.08
N ASN A 262 4.14 9.46 16.36
CA ASN A 262 4.07 8.01 16.60
C ASN A 262 3.93 7.78 18.10
N ALA A 263 2.70 7.78 18.58
CA ALA A 263 2.34 7.80 19.99
C ALA A 263 2.40 6.42 20.65
N PHE A 264 2.65 6.42 21.95
CA PHE A 264 2.50 5.24 22.79
C PHE A 264 1.02 4.95 23.05
N GLY A 265 0.62 3.68 23.00
CA GLY A 265 -0.78 3.32 23.17
C GLY A 265 -1.30 3.33 24.62
N HIS A 266 -2.63 3.29 24.75
CA HIS A 266 -3.35 3.33 26.02
C HIS A 266 -3.47 1.92 26.63
N GLU A 267 -3.28 1.82 27.96
CA GLU A 267 -3.29 0.57 28.74
C GLU A 267 -4.53 -0.31 28.52
N GLN A 268 -5.66 0.30 28.13
CA GLN A 268 -6.93 -0.40 27.90
C GLN A 268 -6.91 -1.36 26.69
N TYR A 269 -6.07 -1.10 25.68
CA TYR A 269 -6.05 -1.88 24.43
C TYR A 269 -4.77 -2.71 24.28
N ASN A 270 -3.62 -2.21 24.73
CA ASN A 270 -2.38 -2.98 24.88
C ASN A 270 -1.56 -2.40 26.05
N PRO A 271 -1.19 -3.18 27.10
CA PRO A 271 -0.30 -2.68 28.15
C PRO A 271 1.15 -2.45 27.66
N ASN A 272 1.52 -3.00 26.50
CA ASN A 272 2.83 -2.88 25.84
C ASN A 272 2.73 -2.19 24.46
N ALA A 273 1.78 -1.27 24.28
CA ALA A 273 1.34 -0.68 23.02
C ALA A 273 2.39 0.14 22.24
N LEU A 274 3.39 -0.54 21.69
CA LEU A 274 4.39 0.07 20.81
C LEU A 274 3.81 0.17 19.41
N GLY A 275 3.65 1.37 18.85
CA GLY A 275 3.52 1.52 17.41
C GLY A 275 4.79 1.08 16.70
N HIS A 276 4.68 0.43 15.54
CA HIS A 276 5.83 0.11 14.69
C HIS A 276 5.74 0.96 13.42
N MET A 277 6.62 1.95 13.29
CA MET A 277 6.65 2.84 12.14
C MET A 277 7.95 2.65 11.35
N THR A 278 7.81 2.33 10.07
CA THR A 278 8.89 2.49 9.09
C THR A 278 8.59 3.70 8.20
N LEU A 279 9.50 4.67 8.15
CA LEU A 279 9.38 5.90 7.38
C LEU A 279 10.60 6.07 6.47
N VAL A 280 10.41 5.99 5.15
CA VAL A 280 11.48 6.08 4.16
C VAL A 280 11.21 7.20 3.18
N ASN A 281 12.15 8.11 2.99
CA ASN A 281 12.01 9.31 2.15
C ASN A 281 10.84 10.20 2.63
N ALA A 282 11.15 11.29 3.33
CA ALA A 282 10.13 12.27 3.69
C ALA A 282 10.63 13.71 3.62
N SER A 283 9.75 14.63 3.23
CA SER A 283 9.96 16.07 3.24
C SER A 283 8.99 16.72 4.21
N LEU A 284 9.48 17.14 5.38
CA LEU A 284 8.67 17.68 6.46
C LEU A 284 8.96 19.18 6.64
N ASN A 285 8.00 20.02 6.25
CA ASN A 285 8.16 21.46 6.16
C ASN A 285 7.29 22.17 7.21
N GLY A 286 7.93 22.63 8.27
CA GLY A 286 7.32 23.41 9.34
C GLY A 286 7.07 24.84 8.90
N VAL A 287 5.89 25.38 9.22
CA VAL A 287 5.54 26.79 9.01
C VAL A 287 5.04 27.42 10.30
N GLY A 288 5.23 28.73 10.49
CA GLY A 288 4.66 29.45 11.63
C GLY A 288 5.05 28.86 13.00
N ALA A 289 4.06 28.33 13.73
CA ALA A 289 4.24 27.81 15.09
C ALA A 289 5.13 26.55 15.17
N ALA A 290 5.30 25.82 14.07
CA ALA A 290 6.16 24.63 13.99
C ALA A 290 7.63 24.89 14.36
N ALA A 291 8.08 26.15 14.33
CA ALA A 291 9.44 26.53 14.69
C ALA A 291 9.84 26.22 16.14
N GLY A 292 8.88 25.96 17.02
CA GLY A 292 9.09 25.52 18.40
C GLY A 292 8.73 24.04 18.64
N GLU A 293 8.58 23.25 17.59
CA GLU A 293 8.14 21.85 17.66
C GLU A 293 9.13 20.94 16.90
N PRO A 294 9.28 19.66 17.29
CA PRO A 294 9.93 18.66 16.45
C PRO A 294 9.07 18.30 15.22
N ALA A 295 9.70 17.94 14.11
CA ALA A 295 8.99 17.45 12.94
C ALA A 295 8.32 16.09 13.20
N ILE A 296 9.04 15.20 13.89
CA ILE A 296 8.57 13.86 14.28
C ILE A 296 8.65 13.73 15.81
N ILE A 297 7.52 13.42 16.44
CA ILE A 297 7.46 12.96 17.83
C ILE A 297 7.34 11.44 17.81
N ASN A 298 8.25 10.74 18.47
CA ASN A 298 8.27 9.28 18.54
C ASN A 298 8.29 8.79 19.99
N GLU A 299 7.31 7.96 20.33
CA GLU A 299 7.17 7.25 21.61
C GLU A 299 7.07 5.72 21.40
N GLY A 300 7.16 5.26 20.14
CA GLY A 300 7.14 3.86 19.74
C GLY A 300 8.42 3.39 19.05
N THR A 301 8.31 2.34 18.24
CA THR A 301 9.39 1.89 17.35
C THR A 301 9.38 2.71 16.07
N LEU A 302 10.53 3.28 15.71
CA LEU A 302 10.74 4.06 14.49
C LEU A 302 12.03 3.60 13.80
N LEU A 303 11.89 3.21 12.52
CA LEU A 303 12.95 3.21 11.52
C LEU A 303 12.67 4.38 10.58
N ALA A 304 13.51 5.41 10.59
CA ALA A 304 13.40 6.57 9.71
C ALA A 304 14.63 6.68 8.80
N ARG A 305 14.45 6.76 7.48
CA ARG A 305 15.54 6.85 6.49
C ARG A 305 15.27 7.97 5.48
N ASN A 306 16.29 8.75 5.14
CA ASN A 306 16.24 9.84 4.17
C ASN A 306 15.15 10.90 4.48
N ILE A 307 15.20 11.46 5.69
CA ILE A 307 14.26 12.51 6.11
C ILE A 307 14.89 13.88 5.89
N THR A 308 14.17 14.77 5.23
CA THR A 308 14.50 16.20 5.15
C THR A 308 13.48 16.99 5.96
N THR A 309 13.96 17.88 6.83
CA THR A 309 13.12 18.78 7.63
C THR A 309 13.51 20.24 7.45
N THR A 310 12.51 21.12 7.40
CA THR A 310 12.70 22.57 7.41
C THR A 310 11.70 23.21 8.36
N GLY A 311 12.02 24.37 8.95
CA GLY A 311 11.05 25.15 9.75
C GLY A 311 10.59 24.54 11.09
N TYR A 312 11.13 23.39 11.49
CA TYR A 312 10.95 22.76 12.80
C TYR A 312 12.15 23.02 13.72
N GLU A 313 11.95 22.93 15.04
CA GLU A 313 13.04 23.06 16.04
C GLU A 313 14.05 21.91 15.90
N SER A 314 13.57 20.69 15.68
CA SER A 314 14.37 19.50 15.49
C SER A 314 13.71 18.53 14.49
N ALA A 315 14.46 17.58 13.96
CA ALA A 315 13.92 16.61 13.02
C ALA A 315 13.13 15.51 13.75
N ILE A 316 13.70 14.95 14.83
CA ILE A 316 13.09 13.85 15.58
C ILE A 316 13.27 14.12 17.08
N ALA A 317 12.19 14.01 17.85
CA ALA A 317 12.22 13.81 19.28
C ALA A 317 11.76 12.38 19.57
N SER A 318 12.65 11.55 20.12
CA SER A 318 12.40 10.14 20.43
C SER A 318 12.91 9.82 21.83
N ASP A 319 12.00 9.66 22.79
CA ASP A 319 12.33 9.54 24.23
C ASP A 319 13.30 10.65 24.70
N ALA A 320 14.46 10.26 25.24
CA ALA A 320 15.52 11.18 25.67
C ALA A 320 16.44 11.65 24.52
N THR A 321 16.18 11.22 23.29
CA THR A 321 17.01 11.51 22.11
C THR A 321 16.37 12.60 21.26
N THR A 322 17.13 13.63 20.93
CA THR A 322 16.74 14.66 19.96
C THR A 322 17.71 14.63 18.78
N VAL A 323 17.17 14.49 17.56
CA VAL A 323 17.94 14.50 16.30
C VAL A 323 17.74 15.85 15.63
N ALA A 324 18.84 16.56 15.40
CA ALA A 324 18.82 17.83 14.69
C ALA A 324 18.50 17.64 13.19
N GLY A 325 17.81 18.63 12.59
CA GLY A 325 17.67 18.73 11.14
C GLY A 325 18.87 19.42 10.47
N PRO A 326 18.83 19.69 9.15
CA PRO A 326 17.68 19.50 8.27
C PRO A 326 17.63 18.12 7.60
N THR A 327 18.59 17.23 7.86
CA THR A 327 18.65 15.92 7.20
C THR A 327 18.93 14.81 8.20
N VAL A 328 18.17 13.73 8.12
CA VAL A 328 18.40 12.47 8.83
C VAL A 328 18.61 11.37 7.79
N THR A 329 19.85 10.89 7.67
CA THR A 329 20.17 9.79 6.74
C THR A 329 19.47 8.51 7.18
N GLU A 330 19.67 8.09 8.43
CA GLU A 330 18.94 6.98 9.03
C GLU A 330 18.89 7.15 10.57
N PHE A 331 17.77 6.76 11.17
CA PHE A 331 17.53 6.73 12.61
C PHE A 331 16.74 5.47 12.97
N VAL A 332 17.16 4.79 14.04
CA VAL A 332 16.44 3.67 14.63
C VAL A 332 16.26 3.95 16.11
N SER A 333 15.02 3.92 16.61
CA SER A 333 14.70 4.24 18.01
C SER A 333 15.23 3.21 19.01
N ASN A 334 15.47 1.98 18.55
CA ASN A 334 15.86 0.84 19.39
C ASN A 334 17.19 0.22 18.91
N PRO A 335 17.86 -0.59 19.74
CA PRO A 335 19.10 -1.26 19.36
C PRO A 335 18.96 -2.11 18.08
N VAL A 336 19.91 -1.93 17.16
CA VAL A 336 20.01 -2.74 15.93
C VAL A 336 20.59 -4.12 16.27
N SER A 337 19.95 -5.18 15.78
CA SER A 337 20.36 -6.56 16.02
C SER A 337 21.16 -7.14 14.86
N SER A 338 22.19 -7.93 15.15
CA SER A 338 22.96 -8.70 14.16
C SER A 338 23.57 -9.94 14.82
N LEU A 339 23.70 -11.04 14.06
CA LEU A 339 24.33 -12.28 14.55
C LEU A 339 25.82 -12.36 14.23
N PHE A 340 26.28 -11.64 13.21
CA PHE A 340 27.67 -11.51 12.79
C PHE A 340 28.05 -10.03 12.73
N THR A 341 29.34 -9.73 12.53
CA THR A 341 29.76 -8.35 12.26
C THR A 341 29.04 -7.85 11.01
N SER A 342 28.21 -6.82 11.18
CA SER A 342 27.37 -6.23 10.16
C SER A 342 27.31 -4.72 10.39
N PRO A 343 27.07 -3.91 9.35
CA PRO A 343 26.82 -2.49 9.54
C PRO A 343 25.50 -2.29 10.30
N THR A 344 25.34 -1.16 10.98
CA THR A 344 24.18 -0.89 11.84
C THR A 344 23.09 -0.09 11.15
N HIS A 345 23.01 -0.16 9.81
CA HIS A 345 22.03 0.54 9.00
C HIS A 345 21.38 -0.40 7.99
N THR A 346 20.26 0.00 7.40
CA THR A 346 19.58 -0.77 6.35
C THR A 346 20.47 -0.98 5.11
N LEU A 347 20.14 -1.95 4.25
CA LEU A 347 20.89 -2.21 3.02
C LEU A 347 20.86 -1.01 2.05
N GLY A 348 19.78 -0.22 2.07
CA GLY A 348 19.65 0.92 1.17
C GLY A 348 19.44 0.53 -0.28
N LEU A 349 18.73 -0.58 -0.54
CA LEU A 349 18.46 -1.03 -1.92
C LEU A 349 17.80 0.10 -2.74
N PRO A 350 18.14 0.24 -4.03
CA PRO A 350 17.46 1.18 -4.91
C PRO A 350 15.95 0.92 -4.93
N VAL A 351 15.19 2.00 -4.77
CA VAL A 351 13.72 1.96 -4.86
C VAL A 351 13.33 2.41 -6.25
N GLU A 352 12.76 1.49 -7.04
CA GLU A 352 12.22 1.82 -8.36
C GLU A 352 10.72 2.09 -8.25
N GLU A 353 10.25 3.15 -8.93
CA GLU A 353 8.82 3.42 -9.06
C GLU A 353 8.17 2.34 -9.92
N THR A 354 6.97 1.91 -9.53
CA THR A 354 6.21 0.92 -10.32
C THR A 354 5.94 1.48 -11.71
N PRO A 355 6.43 0.82 -12.79
CA PRO A 355 6.13 1.25 -14.15
C PRO A 355 4.63 1.27 -14.38
N ASP A 356 4.18 2.27 -15.13
CA ASP A 356 2.79 2.34 -15.58
C ASP A 356 2.73 2.47 -17.09
N VAL A 357 1.59 2.08 -17.66
CA VAL A 357 1.32 2.22 -19.08
C VAL A 357 0.12 3.14 -19.30
N PRO A 358 0.03 3.87 -20.43
CA PRO A 358 -1.07 4.80 -20.67
C PRO A 358 -2.44 4.13 -20.51
N TRP A 359 -3.43 4.87 -19.99
CA TRP A 359 -4.84 4.48 -20.12
C TRP A 359 -5.24 4.67 -21.58
N ASP A 360 -5.11 3.59 -22.37
CA ASP A 360 -5.29 3.64 -23.82
C ASP A 360 -6.72 4.06 -24.21
N ASP A 361 -6.86 4.68 -25.39
CA ASP A 361 -8.17 4.95 -25.97
C ASP A 361 -8.97 3.65 -26.13
N LEU A 362 -10.28 3.69 -25.93
CA LEU A 362 -11.13 2.49 -25.94
C LEU A 362 -11.08 1.70 -27.27
N GLU A 363 -10.67 2.35 -28.37
CA GLU A 363 -10.46 1.64 -29.65
C GLU A 363 -9.27 0.68 -29.61
N ASP A 364 -8.31 0.89 -28.71
CA ASP A 364 -7.13 0.04 -28.48
C ASP A 364 -7.35 -1.05 -27.42
N TRP A 365 -8.61 -1.24 -27.01
CA TRP A 365 -9.03 -2.26 -26.06
C TRP A 365 -9.68 -3.45 -26.78
N ALA A 366 -9.42 -4.67 -26.29
CA ALA A 366 -10.05 -5.91 -26.71
C ALA A 366 -10.80 -6.55 -25.53
N SER A 367 -12.12 -6.71 -25.68
CA SER A 367 -12.94 -7.48 -24.73
C SER A 367 -12.77 -8.96 -24.98
N VAL A 368 -12.50 -9.77 -23.97
CA VAL A 368 -12.56 -11.24 -24.13
C VAL A 368 -13.96 -11.72 -24.55
N GLY A 369 -15.01 -11.00 -24.13
CA GLY A 369 -16.39 -11.29 -24.52
C GLY A 369 -16.65 -11.11 -26.01
N ALA A 370 -15.98 -10.16 -26.67
CA ALA A 370 -16.07 -9.97 -28.12
C ALA A 370 -15.49 -11.15 -28.91
N PHE A 371 -14.68 -12.00 -28.26
CA PHE A 371 -14.10 -13.22 -28.83
C PHE A 371 -14.79 -14.51 -28.33
N GLY A 372 -15.91 -14.38 -27.62
CA GLY A 372 -16.77 -15.49 -27.24
C GLY A 372 -16.59 -15.99 -25.81
N ALA A 373 -15.82 -15.31 -24.96
CA ALA A 373 -15.81 -15.60 -23.53
C ALA A 373 -17.17 -15.26 -22.90
N ILE A 374 -17.72 -16.13 -22.07
CA ILE A 374 -19.01 -15.89 -21.43
C ILE A 374 -18.85 -16.08 -19.92
N PRO A 375 -18.88 -15.00 -19.12
CA PRO A 375 -18.64 -15.14 -17.70
C PRO A 375 -19.76 -15.93 -16.99
N ASN A 376 -19.38 -16.75 -16.03
CA ASN A 376 -20.21 -17.55 -15.13
C ASN A 376 -20.97 -18.72 -15.80
N ASP A 377 -20.57 -19.17 -17.00
CA ASP A 377 -21.18 -20.33 -17.64
C ASP A 377 -20.48 -21.66 -17.30
N GLY A 378 -19.29 -21.60 -16.68
CA GLY A 378 -18.48 -22.75 -16.29
C GLY A 378 -17.83 -23.46 -17.47
N ILE A 379 -17.71 -22.79 -18.62
CA ILE A 379 -17.12 -23.28 -19.86
C ILE A 379 -15.73 -22.64 -20.05
N ASP A 380 -14.85 -23.36 -20.74
CA ASP A 380 -13.50 -22.89 -21.06
C ASP A 380 -13.50 -21.63 -21.95
N ASP A 381 -12.87 -20.57 -21.44
CA ASP A 381 -12.70 -19.28 -22.09
C ASP A 381 -11.30 -19.10 -22.71
N SER A 382 -10.38 -20.07 -22.56
CA SER A 382 -8.97 -19.93 -22.98
C SER A 382 -8.80 -19.50 -24.44
N ALA A 383 -9.62 -20.03 -25.36
CA ALA A 383 -9.57 -19.65 -26.78
C ALA A 383 -9.97 -18.20 -27.04
N ALA A 384 -10.96 -17.68 -26.31
CA ALA A 384 -11.42 -16.30 -26.42
C ALA A 384 -10.38 -15.33 -25.85
N PHE A 385 -9.76 -15.68 -24.72
CA PHE A 385 -8.63 -14.93 -24.16
C PHE A 385 -7.46 -14.86 -25.13
N GLN A 386 -7.07 -16.00 -25.73
CA GLN A 386 -5.99 -16.03 -26.70
C GLN A 386 -6.31 -15.17 -27.93
N ALA A 387 -7.53 -15.23 -28.45
CA ALA A 387 -7.95 -14.41 -29.59
C ALA A 387 -7.96 -12.91 -29.28
N ALA A 388 -8.34 -12.51 -28.05
CA ALA A 388 -8.28 -11.12 -27.61
C ALA A 388 -6.83 -10.60 -27.56
N ILE A 389 -5.89 -11.41 -27.06
CA ILE A 389 -4.47 -11.05 -27.06
C ILE A 389 -3.91 -10.94 -28.48
N ASP A 390 -4.31 -11.84 -29.37
CA ASP A 390 -3.83 -11.87 -30.76
C ASP A 390 -4.54 -10.86 -31.68
N SER A 391 -5.46 -10.04 -31.14
CA SER A 391 -6.25 -9.05 -31.91
C SER A 391 -5.44 -7.85 -32.43
N GLY A 392 -4.21 -7.66 -31.93
CA GLY A 392 -3.35 -6.51 -32.23
C GLY A 392 -3.59 -5.30 -31.32
N LYS A 393 -4.44 -5.43 -30.29
CA LYS A 393 -4.74 -4.39 -29.29
C LYS A 393 -3.68 -4.35 -28.18
N THR A 394 -3.51 -3.20 -27.54
CA THR A 394 -2.53 -3.00 -26.46
C THR A 394 -3.10 -3.35 -25.09
N THR A 395 -4.42 -3.21 -24.93
CA THR A 395 -5.16 -3.54 -23.71
C THR A 395 -6.15 -4.67 -23.98
N VAL A 396 -6.06 -5.75 -23.20
CA VAL A 396 -7.11 -6.79 -23.12
C VAL A 396 -7.85 -6.57 -21.81
N TYR A 397 -9.18 -6.58 -21.84
CA TYR A 397 -9.97 -6.41 -20.63
C TYR A 397 -11.01 -7.51 -20.43
N LEU A 398 -11.30 -7.74 -19.15
CA LEU A 398 -12.23 -8.75 -18.67
C LEU A 398 -13.41 -8.02 -18.04
N PRO A 399 -14.58 -7.97 -18.72
CA PRO A 399 -15.81 -7.53 -18.09
C PRO A 399 -16.05 -8.29 -16.78
N VAL A 400 -16.73 -7.66 -15.82
CA VAL A 400 -16.92 -8.26 -14.51
C VAL A 400 -17.60 -9.63 -14.60
N GLY A 401 -17.04 -10.63 -13.95
CA GLY A 401 -17.52 -12.00 -14.06
C GLY A 401 -16.49 -13.05 -13.66
N HIS A 402 -16.91 -14.32 -13.73
CA HIS A 402 -16.06 -15.49 -13.50
C HIS A 402 -15.75 -16.16 -14.83
N TYR A 403 -14.48 -16.28 -15.17
CA TYR A 403 -13.99 -16.95 -16.38
C TYR A 403 -13.22 -18.22 -16.01
N ASP A 404 -13.37 -19.29 -16.77
CA ASP A 404 -12.69 -20.56 -16.54
C ASP A 404 -11.63 -20.79 -17.63
N LEU A 405 -10.35 -20.98 -17.25
CA LEU A 405 -9.31 -21.39 -18.20
C LEU A 405 -9.09 -22.91 -18.15
N SER A 406 -9.01 -23.56 -19.30
CA SER A 406 -8.61 -24.98 -19.41
C SER A 406 -7.31 -25.20 -20.18
N ASP A 407 -6.76 -24.15 -20.78
CA ASP A 407 -5.47 -24.14 -21.48
C ASP A 407 -4.67 -22.87 -21.14
N THR A 408 -3.34 -22.96 -21.27
CA THR A 408 -2.43 -21.81 -21.11
C THR A 408 -2.69 -20.75 -22.17
N VAL A 409 -2.85 -19.50 -21.72
CA VAL A 409 -2.99 -18.31 -22.56
C VAL A 409 -1.64 -17.61 -22.72
N LEU A 410 -1.18 -17.41 -23.95
CA LEU A 410 0.10 -16.75 -24.25
C LEU A 410 -0.08 -15.24 -24.34
N VAL A 411 0.60 -14.49 -23.48
CA VAL A 411 0.62 -13.02 -23.48
C VAL A 411 1.82 -12.54 -24.28
N ARG A 412 1.56 -12.02 -25.48
CA ARG A 412 2.56 -11.73 -26.51
C ARG A 412 2.15 -10.55 -27.39
N ASN A 413 2.91 -10.31 -28.46
CA ASN A 413 2.62 -9.28 -29.47
C ASN A 413 2.55 -7.87 -28.83
N HIS A 414 1.44 -7.16 -29.05
CA HIS A 414 1.24 -5.75 -28.66
C HIS A 414 0.66 -5.57 -27.25
N VAL A 415 0.23 -6.64 -26.58
CA VAL A 415 -0.44 -6.53 -25.28
C VAL A 415 0.54 -6.06 -24.21
N ARG A 416 0.24 -4.93 -23.57
CA ARG A 416 0.95 -4.37 -22.42
C ARG A 416 0.08 -4.23 -21.17
N ARG A 417 -1.24 -4.37 -21.29
CA ARG A 417 -2.18 -4.38 -20.16
C ARG A 417 -3.20 -5.50 -20.32
N ILE A 418 -3.41 -6.25 -19.24
CA ILE A 418 -4.56 -7.14 -19.03
C ILE A 418 -5.27 -6.64 -17.77
N ILE A 419 -6.49 -6.16 -17.92
CA ILE A 419 -7.23 -5.51 -16.82
C ILE A 419 -8.59 -6.17 -16.61
N GLY A 420 -8.87 -6.58 -15.38
CA GLY A 420 -10.24 -6.93 -14.99
C GLY A 420 -11.01 -5.67 -14.58
N THR A 421 -12.32 -5.65 -14.83
CA THR A 421 -13.20 -4.76 -14.07
C THR A 421 -13.64 -5.46 -12.79
N GLU A 422 -12.65 -5.81 -11.96
CA GLU A 422 -12.79 -6.65 -10.76
C GLU A 422 -13.22 -8.09 -11.08
N ALA A 423 -12.68 -8.65 -12.17
CA ALA A 423 -13.01 -9.98 -12.67
C ALA A 423 -12.32 -11.12 -11.90
N PHE A 424 -12.96 -12.29 -11.91
CA PHE A 424 -12.42 -13.54 -11.39
C PHE A 424 -11.99 -14.43 -12.56
N VAL A 425 -10.75 -14.92 -12.56
CA VAL A 425 -10.23 -15.88 -13.54
C VAL A 425 -9.78 -17.14 -12.81
N LYS A 426 -10.46 -18.25 -13.05
CA LYS A 426 -10.10 -19.54 -12.49
C LYS A 426 -9.06 -20.23 -13.35
N VAL A 427 -7.94 -20.59 -12.74
CA VAL A 427 -6.89 -21.39 -13.37
C VAL A 427 -6.77 -22.69 -12.57
N PRO A 428 -7.38 -23.81 -13.01
CA PRO A 428 -7.32 -25.07 -12.27
C PRO A 428 -5.91 -25.67 -12.29
N ASN A 429 -5.57 -26.52 -11.30
CA ASN A 429 -4.26 -27.21 -11.22
C ASN A 429 -3.87 -28.06 -12.45
N THR A 430 -4.80 -28.34 -13.36
CA THR A 430 -4.51 -29.03 -14.63
C THR A 430 -3.86 -28.10 -15.66
N VAL A 431 -3.89 -26.79 -15.44
CA VAL A 431 -3.32 -25.75 -16.29
C VAL A 431 -2.10 -25.16 -15.58
N ASN A 432 -0.93 -25.24 -16.22
CA ASN A 432 0.33 -24.77 -15.63
C ASN A 432 1.26 -24.24 -16.72
N PRO A 433 1.40 -22.90 -16.87
CA PRO A 433 0.70 -21.83 -16.14
C PRO A 433 -0.67 -21.48 -16.76
N GLY A 434 -1.47 -20.68 -16.07
CA GLY A 434 -2.67 -20.06 -16.65
C GLY A 434 -2.35 -19.06 -17.76
N PHE A 435 -1.51 -18.08 -17.44
CA PHE A 435 -0.95 -17.12 -18.39
C PHE A 435 0.56 -17.33 -18.50
N LYS A 436 1.07 -17.35 -19.73
CA LYS A 436 2.51 -17.35 -20.00
C LYS A 436 2.90 -16.09 -20.75
N ILE A 437 3.73 -15.27 -20.13
CA ILE A 437 4.25 -14.05 -20.74
C ILE A 437 5.45 -14.41 -21.62
N GLU A 438 5.32 -14.12 -22.91
CA GLU A 438 6.37 -14.23 -23.91
C GLU A 438 6.91 -12.85 -24.26
N GLU A 439 7.98 -12.82 -25.05
CA GLU A 439 8.47 -11.59 -25.65
C GLU A 439 7.35 -10.87 -26.44
N GLY A 440 7.39 -9.55 -26.41
CA GLY A 440 6.37 -8.68 -27.01
C GLY A 440 6.99 -7.36 -27.47
N SER A 441 6.17 -6.50 -28.07
CA SER A 441 6.63 -5.19 -28.57
C SER A 441 6.78 -4.13 -27.48
N HIS A 442 6.31 -4.41 -26.26
CA HIS A 442 6.40 -3.51 -25.11
C HIS A 442 7.26 -4.12 -24.00
N PRO A 443 8.15 -3.33 -23.38
CA PRO A 443 9.02 -3.82 -22.31
C PRO A 443 8.25 -4.18 -21.04
N GLU A 444 7.07 -3.61 -20.81
CA GLU A 444 6.22 -3.88 -19.65
C GLU A 444 4.97 -4.68 -20.03
N VAL A 445 4.48 -5.45 -19.05
CA VAL A 445 3.13 -6.02 -19.06
C VAL A 445 2.51 -5.87 -17.68
N ILE A 446 1.32 -5.26 -17.63
CA ILE A 446 0.56 -5.04 -16.40
C ILE A 446 -0.63 -5.98 -16.36
N PHE A 447 -0.78 -6.71 -15.26
CA PHE A 447 -2.01 -7.39 -14.88
C PHE A 447 -2.63 -6.65 -13.70
N GLU A 448 -3.88 -6.22 -13.82
CA GLU A 448 -4.52 -5.48 -12.74
C GLU A 448 -6.01 -5.78 -12.55
N ARG A 449 -6.47 -5.57 -11.30
CA ARG A 449 -7.90 -5.62 -10.91
C ARG A 449 -8.59 -6.93 -11.25
N MET A 450 -7.88 -8.02 -11.00
CA MET A 450 -8.37 -9.37 -11.19
C MET A 450 -7.96 -10.25 -10.03
N ARG A 451 -8.70 -11.32 -9.85
CA ARG A 451 -8.39 -12.35 -8.87
C ARG A 451 -8.41 -13.72 -9.49
N SER A 452 -7.76 -14.65 -8.82
CA SER A 452 -7.79 -16.06 -9.15
C SER A 452 -8.32 -16.89 -7.96
N TRP A 453 -8.22 -18.20 -8.08
CA TRP A 453 -8.36 -19.14 -6.97
C TRP A 453 -6.97 -19.52 -6.43
N TYR A 454 -6.95 -19.96 -5.17
CA TYR A 454 -5.78 -20.56 -4.57
C TYR A 454 -5.53 -21.94 -5.17
N GLU A 455 -4.50 -22.06 -6.01
CA GLU A 455 -4.09 -23.31 -6.64
C GLU A 455 -2.57 -23.45 -6.58
N ASP A 456 -2.08 -24.70 -6.54
CA ASP A 456 -0.65 -25.00 -6.39
C ASP A 456 0.14 -24.67 -7.67
N THR A 457 -0.53 -24.62 -8.82
CA THR A 457 0.07 -24.24 -10.09
C THR A 457 0.08 -22.72 -10.29
N PRO A 458 1.12 -22.15 -10.94
CA PRO A 458 1.20 -20.73 -11.25
C PRO A 458 0.01 -20.20 -12.08
N THR A 459 -0.63 -19.15 -11.60
CA THR A 459 -1.57 -18.34 -12.39
C THR A 459 -0.83 -17.65 -13.54
N ILE A 460 0.36 -17.10 -13.27
CA ILE A 460 1.16 -16.37 -14.25
C ILE A 460 2.61 -16.88 -14.23
N GLU A 461 3.13 -17.24 -15.40
CA GLU A 461 4.56 -17.44 -15.65
C GLU A 461 5.11 -16.22 -16.41
N ASN A 462 6.10 -15.52 -15.85
CA ASN A 462 6.92 -14.60 -16.66
C ASN A 462 8.12 -15.37 -17.21
N ALA A 463 8.02 -15.78 -18.48
CA ALA A 463 9.07 -16.49 -19.21
C ALA A 463 9.91 -15.57 -20.12
N SER A 464 9.75 -14.26 -19.97
CA SER A 464 10.33 -13.24 -20.86
C SER A 464 11.30 -12.30 -20.12
N SER A 465 11.92 -11.41 -20.87
CA SER A 465 12.69 -10.27 -20.35
C SER A 465 11.83 -9.05 -20.01
N ARG A 466 10.52 -9.11 -20.28
CA ARG A 466 9.59 -8.01 -20.02
C ARG A 466 9.35 -7.84 -18.52
N THR A 467 9.29 -6.60 -18.07
CA THR A 467 8.91 -6.24 -16.70
C THR A 467 7.45 -6.61 -16.48
N LEU A 468 7.17 -7.40 -15.43
CA LEU A 468 5.83 -7.75 -15.01
C LEU A 468 5.39 -6.84 -13.86
N VAL A 469 4.22 -6.23 -13.99
CA VAL A 469 3.54 -5.52 -12.90
C VAL A 469 2.25 -6.26 -12.54
N LEU A 470 2.09 -6.64 -11.27
CA LEU A 470 0.80 -7.01 -10.71
C LEU A 470 0.27 -5.87 -9.84
N ARG A 471 -0.95 -5.42 -10.11
CA ARG A 471 -1.58 -4.32 -9.37
C ARG A 471 -3.01 -4.66 -8.95
N ASP A 472 -3.30 -4.53 -7.66
CA ASP A 472 -4.64 -4.80 -7.10
C ASP A 472 -5.15 -6.21 -7.49
N THR A 473 -4.31 -7.22 -7.25
CA THR A 473 -4.61 -8.62 -7.57
C THR A 473 -4.65 -9.50 -6.33
N THR A 474 -5.55 -10.49 -6.32
CA THR A 474 -5.71 -11.43 -5.20
C THR A 474 -5.66 -12.88 -5.67
N ASP A 475 -5.02 -13.73 -4.88
CA ASP A 475 -4.89 -15.18 -5.11
C ASP A 475 -4.19 -15.51 -6.44
N VAL A 476 -3.29 -14.63 -6.91
CA VAL A 476 -2.49 -14.83 -8.13
C VAL A 476 -1.14 -15.41 -7.75
N SER A 477 -0.84 -16.64 -8.19
CA SER A 477 0.45 -17.28 -7.98
C SER A 477 1.40 -17.03 -9.15
N LEU A 478 2.70 -16.87 -8.85
CA LEU A 478 3.72 -16.46 -9.81
C LEU A 478 4.78 -17.53 -10.01
N ASN A 479 5.28 -17.64 -11.24
CA ASN A 479 6.51 -18.35 -11.57
C ASN A 479 7.39 -17.49 -12.48
N LEU A 480 8.61 -17.21 -12.05
CA LEU A 480 9.55 -16.36 -12.79
C LEU A 480 10.65 -17.23 -13.40
N THR A 481 10.49 -17.57 -14.69
CA THR A 481 11.46 -18.39 -15.44
C THR A 481 12.31 -17.56 -16.40
N GLY A 482 11.88 -16.33 -16.71
CA GLY A 482 12.60 -15.32 -17.46
C GLY A 482 13.46 -14.40 -16.59
N THR A 483 13.93 -13.30 -17.18
CA THR A 483 14.82 -12.32 -16.54
C THR A 483 14.16 -10.98 -16.26
N GLY A 484 12.89 -10.81 -16.63
CA GLY A 484 12.17 -9.56 -16.42
C GLY A 484 12.00 -9.23 -14.93
N ASP A 485 12.05 -7.94 -14.65
CA ASP A 485 11.80 -7.40 -13.31
C ASP A 485 10.34 -7.62 -12.88
N LEU A 486 10.10 -7.63 -11.57
CA LEU A 486 8.76 -7.79 -11.00
C LEU A 486 8.38 -6.63 -10.07
N PHE A 487 7.22 -6.06 -10.32
CA PHE A 487 6.59 -5.08 -9.43
C PHE A 487 5.28 -5.64 -8.90
N LEU A 488 5.08 -5.56 -7.59
CA LEU A 488 3.88 -5.99 -6.89
C LEU A 488 3.29 -4.81 -6.13
N GLU A 489 2.07 -4.41 -6.45
CA GLU A 489 1.36 -3.36 -5.71
C GLU A 489 -0.02 -3.82 -5.27
N ASN A 490 -0.23 -3.82 -3.96
CA ASN A 490 -1.49 -4.24 -3.36
C ASN A 490 -1.88 -5.67 -3.79
N VAL A 491 -0.98 -6.62 -3.51
CA VAL A 491 -1.05 -8.00 -4.03
C VAL A 491 -1.19 -8.99 -2.89
N ALA A 492 -2.22 -9.82 -2.96
CA ALA A 492 -2.34 -11.03 -2.12
C ALA A 492 -2.00 -12.28 -2.95
N THR A 493 -1.06 -13.08 -2.46
CA THR A 493 -0.56 -14.29 -3.13
C THR A 493 -0.26 -15.42 -2.14
N SER A 494 0.07 -16.61 -2.65
CA SER A 494 0.37 -17.80 -1.86
C SER A 494 1.87 -18.00 -1.62
N TYR A 495 2.69 -17.79 -2.65
CA TYR A 495 4.14 -17.96 -2.62
C TYR A 495 4.81 -16.99 -3.57
N LEU A 496 6.04 -16.59 -3.24
CA LEU A 496 6.91 -15.85 -4.15
C LEU A 496 8.30 -16.51 -4.20
N SER A 497 8.68 -17.02 -5.37
CA SER A 497 10.01 -17.57 -5.61
C SER A 497 10.77 -16.67 -6.58
N ILE A 498 11.93 -16.19 -6.15
CA ILE A 498 12.82 -15.29 -6.89
C ILE A 498 14.10 -16.06 -7.17
N ASN A 499 14.52 -16.06 -8.43
CA ASN A 499 15.71 -16.74 -8.93
C ASN A 499 16.56 -15.77 -9.75
N GLY A 500 17.16 -14.79 -9.06
CA GLY A 500 18.03 -13.78 -9.68
C GLY A 500 17.33 -12.53 -10.22
N GLN A 501 16.00 -12.44 -10.17
CA GLN A 501 15.28 -11.24 -10.60
C GLN A 501 15.39 -10.09 -9.58
N ASN A 502 15.10 -8.87 -10.03
CA ASN A 502 14.82 -7.73 -9.15
C ASN A 502 13.32 -7.63 -8.90
N VAL A 503 12.95 -7.41 -7.63
CA VAL A 503 11.56 -7.39 -7.18
C VAL A 503 11.32 -6.20 -6.26
N TRP A 504 10.31 -5.40 -6.59
CA TRP A 504 9.82 -4.31 -5.75
C TRP A 504 8.36 -4.56 -5.36
N ALA A 505 8.08 -4.63 -4.07
CA ALA A 505 6.74 -4.91 -3.56
C ALA A 505 6.25 -3.83 -2.59
N ARG A 506 4.99 -3.42 -2.76
CA ARG A 506 4.28 -2.43 -1.92
C ARG A 506 2.97 -3.03 -1.47
N GLN A 507 2.76 -3.17 -0.16
CA GLN A 507 1.63 -3.96 0.38
C GLN A 507 1.61 -5.35 -0.26
N LEU A 508 2.52 -6.20 0.18
CA LEU A 508 2.53 -7.60 -0.22
C LEU A 508 1.88 -8.44 0.87
N ASN A 509 0.83 -9.18 0.53
CA ASN A 509 0.24 -10.17 1.42
C ASN A 509 0.57 -11.57 0.92
N VAL A 510 1.25 -12.39 1.72
CA VAL A 510 1.56 -13.79 1.38
C VAL A 510 0.94 -14.74 2.40
N GLU A 511 -0.05 -15.53 2.01
CA GLU A 511 -0.83 -16.36 2.94
C GLU A 511 -0.68 -17.86 2.67
N ASN A 512 0.36 -18.46 3.28
CA ASN A 512 0.56 -19.90 3.18
C ASN A 512 1.43 -20.49 4.30
N TYR A 513 1.49 -21.83 4.35
CA TYR A 513 2.41 -22.59 5.18
C TYR A 513 3.77 -22.80 4.50
N GLY A 514 4.80 -23.05 5.31
CA GLY A 514 6.15 -23.31 4.83
C GLY A 514 6.92 -22.03 4.50
N THR A 515 7.91 -22.12 3.62
CA THR A 515 8.66 -20.94 3.16
C THR A 515 7.79 -20.13 2.20
N LYS A 516 7.47 -18.88 2.56
CA LYS A 516 6.49 -18.07 1.82
C LYS A 516 7.13 -17.27 0.70
N ILE A 517 8.27 -16.64 1.01
CA ILE A 517 9.09 -15.92 0.05
C ILE A 517 10.48 -16.57 0.04
N PHE A 518 10.91 -17.01 -1.13
CA PHE A 518 12.22 -17.60 -1.33
C PHE A 518 13.02 -16.74 -2.31
N ASN A 519 14.05 -16.06 -1.81
CA ASN A 519 14.96 -15.26 -2.61
C ASN A 519 16.28 -16.01 -2.84
N ASN A 520 16.42 -16.57 -4.04
CA ASN A 520 17.60 -17.31 -4.48
C ASN A 520 18.44 -16.45 -5.44
N GLY A 521 19.37 -15.69 -4.88
CA GLY A 521 20.31 -14.87 -5.66
C GLY A 521 19.73 -13.61 -6.31
N GLY A 522 18.49 -13.21 -6.00
CA GLY A 522 17.85 -12.00 -6.53
C GLY A 522 17.92 -10.80 -5.58
N GLN A 523 17.36 -9.68 -6.03
CA GLN A 523 17.18 -8.46 -5.22
C GLN A 523 15.70 -8.31 -4.86
N LEU A 524 15.39 -8.20 -3.58
CA LEU A 524 14.03 -8.11 -3.07
C LEU A 524 13.89 -6.89 -2.17
N TRP A 525 13.10 -5.93 -2.60
CA TRP A 525 12.71 -4.75 -1.84
C TRP A 525 11.22 -4.79 -1.51
N ILE A 526 10.85 -4.69 -0.24
CA ILE A 526 9.46 -4.72 0.22
C ILE A 526 9.17 -3.55 1.15
N LEU A 527 8.13 -2.77 0.85
CA LEU A 527 7.49 -1.84 1.78
C LEU A 527 6.12 -2.38 2.19
N GLY A 528 5.99 -2.77 3.46
CA GLY A 528 4.77 -3.34 4.00
C GLY A 528 4.50 -4.77 3.52
N LEU A 529 4.96 -5.74 4.32
CA LEU A 529 4.59 -7.15 4.19
C LEU A 529 3.48 -7.51 5.18
N LYS A 530 2.48 -8.28 4.78
CA LYS A 530 1.59 -9.00 5.70
C LYS A 530 1.65 -10.48 5.41
N THR A 531 1.61 -11.29 6.46
CA THR A 531 1.53 -12.75 6.31
C THR A 531 0.86 -13.43 7.50
N GLU A 532 0.43 -14.67 7.31
CA GLU A 532 -0.15 -15.49 8.37
C GLU A 532 0.24 -16.95 8.23
N ARG A 533 0.04 -17.75 9.29
CA ARG A 533 0.37 -19.19 9.36
C ARG A 533 1.86 -19.49 9.56
N GLY A 534 2.15 -20.68 10.07
CA GLY A 534 3.50 -21.09 10.45
C GLY A 534 4.41 -21.46 9.28
N GLY A 535 5.67 -21.05 9.39
CA GLY A 535 6.73 -21.38 8.43
C GLY A 535 7.80 -20.28 8.38
N THR A 536 8.72 -20.35 7.42
CA THR A 536 9.67 -19.26 7.19
C THR A 536 9.02 -18.18 6.32
N ILE A 537 9.03 -16.93 6.78
CA ILE A 537 8.45 -15.80 6.03
C ILE A 537 9.30 -15.50 4.81
N ILE A 538 10.58 -15.20 5.02
CA ILE A 538 11.55 -15.01 3.94
C ILE A 538 12.79 -15.86 4.21
N GLU A 539 13.19 -16.60 3.18
CA GLU A 539 14.52 -17.21 3.10
C GLU A 539 15.30 -16.55 1.97
N THR A 540 16.46 -15.99 2.29
CA THR A 540 17.39 -15.39 1.32
C THR A 540 18.66 -16.23 1.28
N GLN A 541 19.06 -16.65 0.09
CA GLN A 541 20.24 -17.49 -0.12
C GLN A 541 20.99 -17.16 -1.42
N ALA A 542 22.12 -17.84 -1.60
CA ALA A 542 22.93 -17.80 -2.82
C ALA A 542 23.38 -16.37 -3.20
N GLY A 543 23.75 -15.56 -2.20
CA GLY A 543 24.16 -14.18 -2.41
C GLY A 543 23.01 -13.20 -2.68
N GLY A 544 21.75 -13.65 -2.61
CA GLY A 544 20.59 -12.78 -2.75
C GLY A 544 20.55 -11.68 -1.69
N VAL A 545 19.88 -10.58 -2.02
CA VAL A 545 19.77 -9.36 -1.22
C VAL A 545 18.29 -9.09 -0.91
N THR A 546 17.92 -8.96 0.36
CA THR A 546 16.54 -8.69 0.77
C THR A 546 16.47 -7.53 1.75
N GLU A 547 15.74 -6.48 1.39
CA GLU A 547 15.37 -5.37 2.26
C GLU A 547 13.85 -5.40 2.54
N LEU A 548 13.48 -5.65 3.79
CA LEU A 548 12.09 -5.59 4.28
C LEU A 548 11.90 -4.37 5.16
N LEU A 549 11.15 -3.39 4.65
CA LEU A 549 10.83 -2.11 5.29
C LEU A 549 9.42 -2.17 5.88
N GLY A 550 9.36 -2.74 7.08
CA GLY A 550 8.14 -2.84 7.86
C GLY A 550 7.21 -3.95 7.37
N GLY A 551 6.60 -4.65 8.31
CA GLY A 551 5.71 -5.75 8.02
C GLY A 551 5.12 -6.39 9.27
N LEU A 552 4.13 -7.24 9.04
CA LEU A 552 3.35 -7.93 10.06
C LEU A 552 3.25 -9.43 9.77
N ALA A 553 3.43 -10.24 10.80
CA ALA A 553 2.94 -11.62 10.82
C ALA A 553 1.85 -11.83 11.86
N TYR A 554 0.83 -12.56 11.45
CA TYR A 554 -0.06 -13.30 12.32
C TYR A 554 0.43 -14.72 12.53
N THR A 555 0.96 -14.99 13.72
CA THR A 555 1.34 -16.35 14.09
C THR A 555 0.14 -17.03 14.74
N THR A 556 -0.76 -17.55 13.90
CA THR A 556 -2.04 -18.14 14.29
C THR A 556 -2.04 -19.68 14.29
N THR A 557 -1.10 -20.30 13.57
CA THR A 557 -1.04 -21.76 13.40
C THR A 557 0.42 -22.24 13.35
N PRO A 558 0.69 -23.51 13.73
CA PRO A 558 2.03 -24.07 13.61
C PRO A 558 2.40 -24.26 12.13
N ALA A 559 3.68 -24.54 11.88
CA ALA A 559 4.14 -25.03 10.60
C ALA A 559 3.55 -26.43 10.28
N PRO A 560 3.69 -26.93 9.03
CA PRO A 560 3.08 -28.20 8.61
C PRO A 560 3.43 -29.44 9.44
N ASP A 561 4.58 -29.44 10.13
CA ASP A 561 4.99 -30.53 11.03
C ASP A 561 4.38 -30.44 12.44
N GLY A 562 3.51 -29.45 12.67
CA GLY A 562 2.85 -29.21 13.95
C GLY A 562 3.70 -28.45 14.96
N THR A 563 4.90 -27.98 14.59
CA THR A 563 5.77 -27.17 15.46
C THR A 563 5.98 -25.76 14.90
N GLN A 564 6.70 -24.93 15.63
CA GLN A 564 7.17 -23.62 15.15
C GLN A 564 8.71 -23.56 15.28
N ASP A 565 9.35 -24.66 14.90
CA ASP A 565 10.81 -24.82 14.98
C ASP A 565 11.54 -24.24 13.74
N TYR A 566 10.81 -23.88 12.68
CA TYR A 566 11.36 -23.13 11.54
C TYR A 566 11.75 -21.71 11.98
N PRO A 567 12.89 -21.17 11.52
CA PRO A 567 13.21 -19.77 11.68
C PRO A 567 12.15 -18.90 10.98
N LEU A 568 11.76 -17.79 11.62
CA LEU A 568 10.88 -16.81 10.97
C LEU A 568 11.54 -16.23 9.70
N PHE A 569 12.84 -15.93 9.78
CA PHE A 569 13.67 -15.49 8.67
C PHE A 569 14.95 -16.32 8.56
N VAL A 570 15.39 -16.58 7.33
CA VAL A 570 16.65 -17.26 7.03
C VAL A 570 17.51 -16.39 6.13
N ASN A 571 18.77 -16.20 6.51
CA ASN A 571 19.81 -15.54 5.72
C ASN A 571 21.00 -16.50 5.57
N ASN A 572 21.15 -17.10 4.40
CA ASN A 572 22.14 -18.15 4.16
C ASN A 572 23.17 -17.70 3.12
N GLU A 573 24.34 -17.25 3.59
CA GLU A 573 25.40 -16.71 2.72
C GLU A 573 24.87 -15.59 1.79
N SER A 574 24.05 -14.69 2.35
CA SER A 574 23.25 -13.68 1.62
C SER A 574 23.21 -12.32 2.33
N PHE A 575 22.40 -11.36 1.90
CA PHE A 575 22.38 -10.02 2.51
C PHE A 575 20.97 -9.63 2.90
N VAL A 576 20.74 -9.25 4.16
CA VAL A 576 19.40 -8.85 4.62
C VAL A 576 19.42 -7.61 5.52
N SER A 577 18.40 -6.77 5.40
CA SER A 577 17.97 -5.83 6.44
C SER A 577 16.46 -5.93 6.64
N LEU A 578 16.02 -6.13 7.88
CA LEU A 578 14.64 -6.48 8.21
C LEU A 578 14.09 -5.57 9.32
N SER A 579 12.97 -4.91 9.07
CA SER A 579 12.14 -4.25 10.08
C SER A 579 10.74 -4.86 10.05
N PHE A 580 10.25 -5.33 11.20
CA PHE A 580 9.10 -6.23 11.26
C PHE A 580 8.47 -6.30 12.66
N ALA A 581 7.17 -6.56 12.73
CA ALA A 581 6.47 -6.86 13.99
C ALA A 581 5.56 -8.09 13.85
N GLU A 582 5.32 -8.77 14.96
CA GLU A 582 4.50 -9.98 15.00
C GLU A 582 3.38 -9.83 16.03
N VAL A 583 2.17 -10.18 15.59
CA VAL A 583 0.99 -10.35 16.44
C VAL A 583 0.82 -11.84 16.73
N ASN A 584 0.90 -12.22 18.00
CA ASN A 584 0.72 -13.61 18.41
C ASN A 584 -0.08 -13.69 19.71
N TYR A 585 -1.26 -14.31 19.66
CA TYR A 585 -2.19 -14.45 20.79
C TYR A 585 -1.91 -15.68 21.68
N GLY A 586 -0.74 -16.33 21.55
CA GLY A 586 -0.37 -17.51 22.34
C GLY A 586 0.35 -18.60 21.53
N ALA A 587 0.21 -19.86 21.93
CA ALA A 587 0.87 -20.95 21.22
C ALA A 587 0.22 -21.22 19.84
N PRO A 588 1.04 -21.49 18.80
CA PRO A 588 2.48 -21.70 18.84
C PRO A 588 3.29 -20.39 18.70
N THR A 589 4.52 -20.39 19.19
CA THR A 589 5.45 -19.24 19.12
C THR A 589 6.75 -19.62 18.44
N TYR A 590 7.32 -18.70 17.66
CA TYR A 590 8.64 -18.92 17.07
C TYR A 590 9.71 -18.97 18.16
N ARG A 591 10.53 -20.03 18.14
CA ARG A 591 11.72 -20.11 19.00
C ARG A 591 12.89 -19.34 18.40
N THR A 592 13.08 -19.51 17.10
CA THR A 592 14.12 -18.83 16.33
C THR A 592 13.46 -17.80 15.42
N TYR A 593 13.80 -16.53 15.59
CA TYR A 593 13.31 -15.48 14.70
C TYR A 593 14.22 -15.36 13.49
N ILE A 594 15.53 -15.43 13.69
CA ILE A 594 16.47 -15.27 12.59
C ILE A 594 17.51 -16.37 12.67
N ARG A 595 17.73 -17.05 11.55
CA ARG A 595 18.86 -17.96 11.35
C ARG A 595 19.77 -17.36 10.29
N GLU A 596 21.02 -17.10 10.66
CA GLU A 596 22.03 -16.59 9.73
C GLU A 596 23.20 -17.57 9.61
N THR A 597 23.64 -17.83 8.37
CA THR A 597 24.83 -18.64 8.07
C THR A 597 25.86 -17.80 7.30
N ARG A 598 27.11 -17.81 7.79
CA ARG A 598 28.28 -17.13 7.21
C ARG A 598 29.47 -18.05 7.21
N ASP A 599 30.13 -18.19 6.07
CA ASP A 599 31.28 -19.07 5.89
C ASP A 599 31.06 -20.48 6.49
N GLY A 600 29.86 -21.03 6.32
CA GLY A 600 29.43 -22.32 6.87
C GLY A 600 29.17 -22.36 8.38
N VAL A 601 29.24 -21.22 9.09
CA VAL A 601 28.90 -21.10 10.51
C VAL A 601 27.48 -20.56 10.65
N THR A 602 26.60 -21.29 11.35
CA THR A 602 25.21 -20.88 11.60
C THR A 602 25.03 -20.34 13.01
N ARG A 603 24.30 -19.23 13.15
CA ARG A 603 23.84 -18.63 14.42
C ARG A 603 22.33 -18.41 14.37
N ASN A 604 21.70 -18.36 15.54
CA ASN A 604 20.27 -18.11 15.68
C ASN A 604 20.02 -16.95 16.63
N LEU A 605 19.06 -16.08 16.30
CA LEU A 605 18.48 -15.09 17.19
C LEU A 605 17.18 -15.66 17.77
N ALA A 606 17.14 -15.79 19.10
CA ALA A 606 15.96 -16.31 19.78
C ALA A 606 14.94 -15.20 20.02
N GLY A 607 13.65 -15.55 20.09
CA GLY A 607 12.59 -14.59 20.43
C GLY A 607 12.75 -13.95 21.81
N SER A 608 13.45 -14.62 22.74
CA SER A 608 13.77 -14.07 24.07
C SER A 608 14.72 -12.88 24.02
N ASP A 609 15.42 -12.68 22.91
CA ASP A 609 16.39 -11.61 22.72
C ASP A 609 15.79 -10.41 21.96
N LEU A 610 14.50 -10.48 21.61
CA LEU A 610 13.75 -9.43 20.94
C LEU A 610 12.72 -8.78 21.89
N PRO A 611 12.44 -7.48 21.72
CA PRO A 611 11.34 -6.81 22.42
C PRO A 611 9.99 -7.45 22.08
N ASP A 612 9.05 -7.40 23.03
CA ASP A 612 7.67 -7.79 22.80
C ASP A 612 6.93 -6.74 21.94
N TYR A 613 5.98 -7.20 21.13
CA TYR A 613 5.05 -6.32 20.39
C TYR A 613 3.61 -6.51 20.89
N TRP A 614 3.00 -7.66 20.58
CA TRP A 614 1.64 -8.00 21.00
C TRP A 614 1.51 -9.47 21.38
N GLY A 615 0.92 -9.73 22.55
CA GLY A 615 0.82 -11.06 23.13
C GLY A 615 2.20 -11.69 23.35
N MET A 616 2.51 -12.82 22.72
CA MET A 616 3.87 -13.40 22.73
C MET A 616 4.69 -13.04 21.47
N GLY A 617 4.14 -12.19 20.60
CA GLY A 617 4.78 -11.78 19.36
C GLY A 617 5.88 -10.76 19.61
N LYS A 618 6.87 -10.74 18.70
CA LYS A 618 8.08 -9.92 18.86
C LYS A 618 8.15 -8.77 17.88
N ASN A 619 8.90 -7.76 18.27
CA ASN A 619 9.25 -6.61 17.45
C ASN A 619 10.70 -6.74 16.99
N ILE A 620 10.95 -6.47 15.72
CA ILE A 620 12.27 -6.32 15.12
C ILE A 620 12.36 -4.88 14.62
N PRO A 621 12.89 -3.94 15.43
CA PRO A 621 13.10 -2.56 15.00
C PRO A 621 13.99 -2.48 13.74
N LEU A 622 15.15 -3.15 13.82
CA LEU A 622 16.02 -3.40 12.68
C LEU A 622 16.94 -4.60 12.98
N TYR A 623 16.93 -5.58 12.09
CA TYR A 623 17.97 -6.60 11.98
C TYR A 623 18.79 -6.39 10.72
N VAL A 624 20.10 -6.60 10.84
CA VAL A 624 21.08 -6.49 9.74
C VAL A 624 21.97 -7.73 9.72
N GLY A 625 22.08 -8.33 8.55
CA GLY A 625 22.96 -9.47 8.30
C GLY A 625 23.56 -9.32 6.91
N TYR A 626 24.60 -8.51 6.80
CA TYR A 626 25.38 -8.31 5.59
C TYR A 626 26.81 -7.84 5.91
N SER A 627 27.70 -7.82 4.92
CA SER A 627 29.08 -7.34 5.07
C SER A 627 29.30 -6.04 4.29
N ASP A 628 30.18 -5.16 4.77
CA ASP A 628 30.55 -3.88 4.12
C ASP A 628 31.08 -4.00 2.68
N ASN A 629 31.49 -5.20 2.23
CA ASN A 629 32.02 -5.42 0.87
C ASN A 629 30.95 -5.38 -0.24
N HIS A 630 29.72 -4.99 0.08
CA HIS A 630 28.67 -4.78 -0.92
C HIS A 630 28.76 -3.34 -1.45
N ASP A 631 29.69 -3.09 -2.39
CA ASP A 631 29.53 -1.95 -3.28
C ASP A 631 28.30 -2.27 -4.17
N GLY A 632 27.19 -1.58 -3.89
CA GLY A 632 25.91 -1.72 -4.60
C GLY A 632 25.96 -1.34 -6.07
#